data_AF-A0A0G9HEM1-F1
#
_entry.id   AF-A0A0G9HEM1-F1
#
_cell.length_a   1.000
_cell.length_b   1.000
_cell.length_c   1.000
_cell.angle_alpha   90.00
_cell.angle_beta   90.00
_cell.angle_gamma   90.00
#
_symmetry.space_group_name_H-M   'P 1'
#
loop_
_entity.id
_entity.type
_entity.pdbx_description
1 polymer ?
#
loop_
_entity_poly.entity_id
_entity_poly.type
_entity_poly.pdbx_seq_one_letter_code
_entity_poly.pdbx_strand_id
1 'polypeptide(L)'
;MAGAVGLTPAHLFLREATRDAHEAAEATPGMRLLLGGELDRAAYSALLQAQLALFRAWEAERRDWLAGLADWRHVSRATLIEADLCGSRFIGDSNSCGSRFIGDSALDNGAGFAATPIADESALTNAACWGELYVIEGSALGGRVIVRRLRELYPDLTHHYYAVGENAPTSWRHFQSLLDRALPDEASQEVAAHAAQRMFARFQQTLKDPAAHD
;
A
#
# COMPACT_ATOMS: atom_id res chain seq x y z
N MET A 1 14.94 10.35 -40.51
CA MET A 1 13.62 9.78 -40.15
C MET A 1 13.67 9.48 -38.66
N ALA A 2 13.53 10.50 -37.81
CA ALA A 2 13.42 10.29 -36.37
C ALA A 2 11.99 9.79 -36.12
N GLY A 3 11.83 8.50 -35.86
CA GLY A 3 10.55 7.94 -35.44
C GLY A 3 10.13 8.65 -34.16
N ALA A 4 8.92 9.20 -34.13
CA ALA A 4 8.31 9.68 -32.91
C ALA A 4 8.22 8.48 -31.95
N VAL A 5 9.15 8.41 -31.00
CA VAL A 5 9.07 7.45 -29.90
C VAL A 5 7.83 7.86 -29.11
N GLY A 6 6.76 7.08 -29.24
CA GLY A 6 5.55 7.30 -28.45
C GLY A 6 5.89 7.19 -26.97
N LEU A 7 5.22 8.01 -26.15
CA LEU A 7 5.38 7.96 -24.70
C LEU A 7 5.16 6.54 -24.18
N THR A 8 6.03 6.09 -23.28
CA THR A 8 5.92 4.77 -22.66
C THR A 8 4.62 4.70 -21.85
N PRO A 9 3.83 3.61 -21.94
CA PRO A 9 2.68 3.42 -21.06
C PRO A 9 3.07 3.53 -19.58
N ALA A 10 2.27 4.24 -18.79
CA ALA A 10 2.60 4.59 -17.41
C ALA A 10 2.93 3.37 -16.54
N HIS A 11 2.20 2.26 -16.70
CA HIS A 11 2.47 1.04 -15.94
C HIS A 11 3.84 0.41 -16.25
N LEU A 12 4.35 0.54 -17.49
CA LEU A 12 5.69 0.07 -17.87
C LEU A 12 6.77 1.02 -17.35
N PHE A 13 6.52 2.33 -17.46
CA PHE A 13 7.39 3.35 -16.92
C PHE A 13 7.57 3.18 -15.41
N LEU A 14 6.47 3.08 -14.66
CA LEU A 14 6.49 2.89 -13.21
C LEU A 14 7.18 1.58 -12.81
N ARG A 15 6.96 0.49 -13.56
CA ARG A 15 7.65 -0.78 -13.31
C ARG A 15 9.16 -0.64 -13.43
N GLU A 16 9.65 0.09 -14.41
CA GLU A 16 11.09 0.36 -14.57
C GLU A 16 11.59 1.29 -13.45
N ALA A 17 10.92 2.43 -13.26
CA ALA A 17 11.32 3.47 -12.31
C ALA A 17 11.28 3.02 -10.84
N THR A 18 10.57 1.93 -10.54
CA THR A 18 10.45 1.37 -9.18
C THR A 18 11.14 0.02 -9.01
N ARG A 19 11.86 -0.49 -10.03
CA ARG A 19 12.54 -1.79 -9.96
C ARG A 19 13.45 -1.91 -8.73
N ASP A 20 14.36 -0.97 -8.55
CA ASP A 20 15.33 -1.02 -7.44
C ASP A 20 14.62 -0.94 -6.07
N ALA A 21 13.56 -0.13 -5.97
CA ALA A 21 12.78 0.00 -4.74
C ALA A 21 12.00 -1.27 -4.41
N HIS A 22 11.49 -1.96 -5.43
CA HIS A 22 10.85 -3.27 -5.31
C HIS A 22 11.85 -4.35 -4.86
N GLU A 23 12.99 -4.46 -5.54
CA GLU A 23 14.05 -5.41 -5.19
C GLU A 23 14.55 -5.18 -3.76
N ALA A 24 14.75 -3.92 -3.36
CA ALA A 24 15.12 -3.56 -2.00
C ALA A 24 14.05 -3.94 -0.96
N ALA A 25 12.76 -3.88 -1.33
CA ALA A 25 11.67 -4.32 -0.46
C ALA A 25 11.68 -5.84 -0.25
N GLU A 26 11.89 -6.62 -1.32
CA GLU A 26 12.02 -8.07 -1.24
C GLU A 26 13.26 -8.50 -0.47
N ALA A 27 14.35 -7.73 -0.56
CA ALA A 27 15.59 -7.97 0.16
C ALA A 27 15.56 -7.55 1.64
N THR A 28 14.43 -7.09 2.19
CA THR A 28 14.35 -6.75 3.62
C THR A 28 14.44 -7.99 4.51
N PRO A 29 15.06 -7.89 5.71
CA PRO A 29 15.09 -9.00 6.67
C PRO A 29 13.69 -9.51 7.03
N GLY A 30 12.72 -8.61 7.27
CA GLY A 30 11.34 -9.00 7.58
C GLY A 30 10.69 -9.82 6.47
N MET A 31 10.91 -9.49 5.19
CA MET A 31 10.38 -10.29 4.08
C MET A 31 11.01 -11.68 4.02
N ARG A 32 12.33 -11.79 4.24
CA ARG A 32 13.00 -13.10 4.32
C ARG A 32 12.47 -13.95 5.46
N LEU A 33 12.30 -13.37 6.65
CA LEU A 33 11.76 -14.08 7.82
C LEU A 33 10.32 -14.52 7.58
N LEU A 34 9.49 -13.66 6.96
CA LEU A 34 8.11 -13.95 6.61
C LEU A 34 8.00 -15.15 5.64
N LEU A 35 8.83 -15.15 4.58
CA LEU A 35 8.84 -16.22 3.58
C LEU A 35 9.49 -17.51 4.10
N GLY A 36 10.54 -17.38 4.93
CA GLY A 36 11.20 -18.49 5.60
C GLY A 36 10.32 -19.19 6.64
N GLY A 37 9.35 -18.46 7.20
CA GLY A 37 8.54 -18.93 8.32
C GLY A 37 9.28 -18.88 9.65
N GLU A 38 10.24 -17.96 9.75
CA GLU A 38 11.08 -17.76 10.93
C GLU A 38 10.53 -16.65 11.84
N LEU A 39 9.45 -15.97 11.44
CA LEU A 39 8.72 -15.08 12.35
C LEU A 39 7.96 -15.92 13.38
N ASP A 40 8.07 -15.60 14.65
CA ASP A 40 7.10 -16.12 15.61
C ASP A 40 5.74 -15.38 15.48
N ARG A 41 4.75 -15.82 16.24
CA ARG A 41 3.40 -15.23 16.23
C ARG A 41 3.41 -13.75 16.67
N ALA A 42 4.28 -13.38 17.61
CA ALA A 42 4.36 -12.01 18.12
C ALA A 42 4.97 -11.10 17.07
N ALA A 43 6.07 -11.52 16.43
CA ALA A 43 6.72 -10.81 15.34
C ALA A 43 5.82 -10.67 14.10
N TYR A 44 5.06 -11.72 13.75
CA TYR A 44 4.05 -11.64 12.69
C TYR A 44 2.93 -10.64 13.04
N SER A 45 2.46 -10.63 14.29
CA SER A 45 1.46 -9.67 14.75
C SER A 45 1.99 -8.23 14.76
N ALA A 46 3.24 -8.02 15.18
CA ALA A 46 3.90 -6.72 15.15
C ALA A 46 4.06 -6.20 13.70
N LEU A 47 4.45 -7.08 12.78
CA LEU A 47 4.50 -6.75 11.35
C LEU A 47 3.13 -6.31 10.83
N LEU A 48 2.06 -7.04 11.14
CA LEU A 48 0.70 -6.66 10.76
C LEU A 48 0.29 -5.33 11.40
N GLN A 49 0.64 -5.07 12.65
CA GLN A 49 0.35 -3.79 13.31
C GLN A 49 1.09 -2.61 12.65
N ALA A 50 2.35 -2.78 12.26
CA ALA A 50 3.11 -1.76 11.54
C ALA A 50 2.48 -1.45 10.17
N GLN A 51 2.07 -2.49 9.44
CA GLN A 51 1.36 -2.32 8.17
C GLN A 51 -0.03 -1.70 8.37
N LEU A 52 -0.74 -2.05 9.45
CA LEU A 52 -2.03 -1.45 9.78
C LEU A 52 -1.91 0.06 10.01
N ALA A 53 -0.89 0.50 10.75
CA ALA A 53 -0.64 1.92 10.98
C ALA A 53 -0.39 2.67 9.66
N LEU A 54 0.43 2.08 8.78
CA LEU A 54 0.69 2.60 7.43
C LEU A 54 -0.61 2.77 6.64
N PHE A 55 -1.41 1.71 6.52
CA PHE A 55 -2.61 1.72 5.69
C PHE A 55 -3.72 2.60 6.27
N ARG A 56 -3.92 2.63 7.60
CA ARG A 56 -4.89 3.54 8.22
C ARG A 56 -4.57 4.99 7.91
N ALA A 57 -3.31 5.39 8.04
CA ALA A 57 -2.88 6.75 7.73
C ALA A 57 -3.10 7.07 6.24
N TRP A 58 -2.61 6.21 5.34
CA TRP A 58 -2.74 6.42 3.90
C TRP A 58 -4.20 6.43 3.43
N GLU A 59 -5.03 5.47 3.86
CA GLU A 59 -6.44 5.41 3.49
C GLU A 59 -7.23 6.62 4.03
N ALA A 60 -6.88 7.13 5.21
CA ALA A 60 -7.48 8.35 5.74
C ALA A 60 -7.09 9.59 4.92
N GLU A 61 -5.81 9.74 4.59
CA GLU A 61 -5.29 10.85 3.76
C GLU A 61 -5.81 10.82 2.32
N ARG A 62 -6.20 9.64 1.80
CA ARG A 62 -6.67 9.45 0.41
C ARG A 62 -8.16 9.17 0.32
N ARG A 63 -8.91 9.25 1.41
CA ARG A 63 -10.33 8.86 1.51
C ARG A 63 -11.18 9.42 0.36
N ASP A 64 -11.16 10.73 0.18
CA ASP A 64 -12.03 11.40 -0.80
C ASP A 64 -11.60 11.09 -2.23
N TRP A 65 -10.28 10.99 -2.47
CA TRP A 65 -9.73 10.59 -3.77
C TRP A 65 -10.13 9.15 -4.12
N LEU A 66 -10.00 8.20 -3.19
CA LEU A 66 -10.42 6.82 -3.36
C LEU A 66 -11.93 6.69 -3.62
N ALA A 67 -12.75 7.50 -2.94
CA ALA A 67 -14.19 7.53 -3.15
C ALA A 67 -14.58 8.12 -4.51
N GLY A 68 -13.74 8.98 -5.09
CA GLY A 68 -13.93 9.59 -6.39
C GLY A 68 -13.55 8.71 -7.59
N LEU A 69 -12.91 7.56 -7.38
CA LEU A 69 -12.52 6.66 -8.46
C LEU A 69 -13.75 5.92 -9.03
N ALA A 70 -14.18 6.29 -10.24
CA ALA A 70 -15.37 5.70 -10.87
C ALA A 70 -15.20 4.22 -11.27
N ASP A 71 -14.03 3.87 -11.82
CA ASP A 71 -13.78 2.55 -12.44
C ASP A 71 -12.90 1.64 -11.56
N TRP A 72 -12.55 2.07 -10.35
CA TRP A 72 -11.72 1.32 -9.42
C TRP A 72 -12.31 1.33 -8.01
N ARG A 73 -12.56 0.15 -7.46
CA ARG A 73 -12.98 -0.01 -6.07
C ARG A 73 -11.83 -0.53 -5.23
N HIS A 74 -11.21 0.35 -4.46
CA HIS A 74 -10.17 -0.05 -3.52
C HIS A 74 -10.73 -0.93 -2.40
N VAL A 75 -10.01 -2.00 -2.09
CA VAL A 75 -10.31 -2.88 -0.95
C VAL A 75 -9.39 -2.48 0.20
N SER A 76 -9.96 -1.90 1.25
CA SER A 76 -9.23 -1.42 2.43
C SER A 76 -8.32 -2.51 2.99
N ARG A 77 -7.01 -2.26 2.97
CA ARG A 77 -6.02 -3.14 3.57
C ARG A 77 -6.06 -3.03 5.09
N ALA A 78 -6.36 -1.84 5.61
CA ALA A 78 -6.54 -1.64 7.05
C ALA A 78 -7.64 -2.54 7.62
N THR A 79 -8.82 -2.59 7.01
CA THR A 79 -9.93 -3.45 7.49
C THR A 79 -9.56 -4.94 7.43
N LEU A 80 -8.84 -5.38 6.39
CA LEU A 80 -8.43 -6.78 6.28
C LEU A 80 -7.42 -7.16 7.38
N ILE A 81 -6.44 -6.28 7.65
CA ILE A 81 -5.45 -6.51 8.71
C ILE A 81 -6.10 -6.48 10.10
N GLU A 82 -7.06 -5.58 10.33
CA GLU A 82 -7.84 -5.57 11.58
C GLU A 82 -8.58 -6.88 11.82
N ALA A 83 -9.18 -7.45 10.77
CA ALA A 83 -9.82 -8.75 10.85
C ALA A 83 -8.80 -9.85 11.20
N ASP A 84 -7.62 -9.83 10.58
CA ASP A 84 -6.54 -10.79 10.87
C ASP A 84 -6.01 -10.70 12.30
N LEU A 85 -5.83 -9.49 12.82
CA LEU A 85 -5.42 -9.24 14.20
C LEU A 85 -6.53 -9.54 15.22
N CYS A 86 -7.80 -9.51 14.81
CA CYS A 86 -8.93 -9.85 15.67
C CYS A 86 -9.09 -11.37 15.77
N GLY A 87 -9.05 -12.08 14.63
CA GLY A 87 -9.13 -13.54 14.56
C GLY A 87 -8.02 -14.22 15.36
N SER A 88 -6.81 -13.65 15.36
CA SER A 88 -5.67 -14.18 16.12
C SER A 88 -5.83 -14.11 17.65
N ARG A 89 -6.61 -13.14 18.16
CA ARG A 89 -6.84 -12.94 19.61
C ARG A 89 -7.79 -13.97 20.20
N PHE A 90 -8.75 -14.48 19.42
CA PHE A 90 -9.77 -15.42 19.91
C PHE A 90 -9.24 -16.83 20.24
N ILE A 91 -8.06 -17.21 19.75
CA ILE A 91 -7.45 -18.53 20.04
C ILE A 91 -6.51 -18.44 21.26
N GLY A 92 -6.12 -17.24 21.70
CA GLY A 92 -5.10 -17.03 22.73
C GLY A 92 -5.57 -16.36 24.02
N ASP A 93 -6.47 -15.39 23.97
CA ASP A 93 -6.86 -14.64 25.18
C ASP A 93 -8.30 -14.12 25.10
N SER A 94 -9.15 -14.65 25.98
CA SER A 94 -10.45 -14.06 26.27
C SER A 94 -10.25 -12.79 27.10
N ASN A 95 -9.98 -11.63 26.48
CA ASN A 95 -10.32 -10.35 27.10
C ASN A 95 -10.46 -9.18 26.10
N SER A 96 -11.75 -8.84 25.92
CA SER A 96 -12.39 -7.57 25.56
C SER A 96 -11.83 -6.69 24.43
N CYS A 97 -12.62 -6.71 23.35
CA CYS A 97 -12.95 -5.53 22.57
C CYS A 97 -13.46 -4.40 23.48
N GLY A 98 -12.80 -3.25 23.43
CA GLY A 98 -13.19 -2.03 24.13
C GLY A 98 -13.09 -0.83 23.20
N SER A 99 -14.13 -0.62 22.40
CA SER A 99 -14.38 0.63 21.69
C SER A 99 -14.46 1.79 22.69
N ARG A 100 -13.62 2.82 22.51
CA ARG A 100 -13.88 4.18 23.01
C ARG A 100 -13.47 5.19 21.95
N PHE A 101 -14.47 5.55 21.15
CA PHE A 101 -14.54 6.86 20.53
C PHE A 101 -14.62 7.93 21.63
N ILE A 102 -13.74 8.93 21.59
CA ILE A 102 -14.01 10.28 22.07
C ILE A 102 -13.48 11.23 20.99
N GLY A 103 -14.38 12.07 20.48
CA GLY A 103 -14.09 13.06 19.45
C GLY A 103 -13.72 14.44 20.02
N ASP A 104 -13.20 15.25 19.09
CA ASP A 104 -13.20 16.72 19.00
C ASP A 104 -12.45 17.54 20.07
N SER A 105 -11.83 18.69 19.79
CA SER A 105 -11.93 19.61 18.64
C SER A 105 -10.73 20.59 18.57
N ALA A 106 -10.49 21.18 17.38
CA ALA A 106 -10.12 22.60 17.09
C ALA A 106 -8.85 23.24 17.73
N LEU A 107 -8.11 24.19 17.14
CA LEU A 107 -8.06 24.95 15.88
C LEU A 107 -6.74 25.76 15.92
N ASP A 108 -6.44 26.46 14.81
CA ASP A 108 -5.54 27.63 14.68
C ASP A 108 -4.05 27.32 14.31
N ASN A 109 -3.36 28.02 13.40
CA ASN A 109 -3.62 29.22 12.60
C ASN A 109 -2.57 29.31 11.48
N GLY A 110 -2.82 30.10 10.44
CA GLY A 110 -1.78 30.99 9.92
C GLY A 110 -1.29 30.82 8.48
N ALA A 111 -1.53 31.90 7.74
CA ALA A 111 -0.71 32.48 6.67
C ALA A 111 -0.81 31.88 5.26
N GLY A 112 -1.63 32.55 4.45
CA GLY A 112 -1.65 32.41 3.01
C GLY A 112 -0.32 32.84 2.37
N PHE A 113 0.07 32.06 1.38
CA PHE A 113 0.95 32.52 0.33
C PHE A 113 0.17 32.44 -0.98
N ALA A 114 -0.01 33.61 -1.60
CA ALA A 114 -0.44 33.69 -2.98
C ALA A 114 0.67 33.09 -3.85
N ALA A 115 0.42 31.92 -4.44
CA ALA A 115 1.31 31.34 -5.43
C ALA A 115 0.70 31.50 -6.83
N THR A 116 1.55 31.97 -7.74
CA THR A 116 1.41 32.04 -9.20
C THR A 116 0.88 30.73 -9.79
N PRO A 117 0.35 30.68 -11.03
CA PRO A 117 -0.35 29.49 -11.54
C PRO A 117 0.65 28.34 -11.74
N ILE A 118 0.76 27.50 -10.71
CA ILE A 118 1.40 26.19 -10.73
C ILE A 118 0.55 25.35 -11.69
N ALA A 119 1.19 24.63 -12.63
CA ALA A 119 0.50 23.62 -13.41
C ALA A 119 -0.41 22.78 -12.49
N ASP A 120 -1.69 22.64 -12.86
CA ASP A 120 -2.80 22.24 -11.98
C ASP A 120 -2.37 21.35 -10.79
N GLU A 121 -2.17 21.97 -9.62
CA GLU A 121 -1.70 21.31 -8.39
C GLU A 121 -2.58 20.11 -8.03
N SER A 122 -3.86 20.16 -8.41
CA SER A 122 -4.80 19.05 -8.29
C SER A 122 -4.40 17.85 -9.17
N ALA A 123 -3.99 18.10 -10.41
CA ALA A 123 -3.55 17.07 -11.34
C ALA A 123 -2.25 16.38 -10.88
N LEU A 124 -1.29 17.15 -10.36
CA LEU A 124 -0.05 16.59 -9.80
C LEU A 124 -0.31 15.80 -8.51
N THR A 125 -1.20 16.30 -7.65
CA THR A 125 -1.66 15.55 -6.46
C THR A 125 -2.33 14.24 -6.86
N ASN A 126 -3.20 14.29 -7.87
CA ASN A 126 -3.86 13.11 -8.43
C ASN A 126 -2.84 12.09 -8.99
N ALA A 127 -1.82 12.55 -9.72
CA ALA A 127 -0.76 11.69 -10.24
C ALA A 127 0.02 10.99 -9.11
N ALA A 128 0.34 11.71 -8.03
CA ALA A 128 0.98 11.12 -6.86
C ALA A 128 0.11 10.02 -6.21
N CYS A 129 -1.19 10.24 -6.07
CA CYS A 129 -2.13 9.24 -5.55
C CYS A 129 -2.15 7.96 -6.40
N TRP A 130 -2.12 8.09 -7.73
CA TRP A 130 -2.04 6.94 -8.65
C TRP A 130 -0.74 6.15 -8.50
N GLY A 131 0.39 6.85 -8.30
CA GLY A 131 1.68 6.22 -8.03
C GLY A 131 1.70 5.41 -6.72
N GLU A 132 1.12 5.95 -5.65
CA GLU A 132 0.97 5.23 -4.38
C GLU A 132 0.05 4.01 -4.52
N LEU A 133 -1.10 4.18 -5.17
CA LEU A 133 -2.07 3.11 -5.39
C LEU A 133 -1.48 1.99 -6.26
N TYR A 134 -0.63 2.32 -7.25
CA TYR A 134 0.09 1.33 -8.06
C TYR A 134 0.91 0.36 -7.20
N VAL A 135 1.62 0.87 -6.18
CA VAL A 135 2.41 0.02 -5.27
C VAL A 135 1.50 -0.85 -4.40
N ILE A 136 0.39 -0.30 -3.90
CA ILE A 136 -0.55 -1.01 -3.02
C ILE A 136 -1.32 -2.12 -3.75
N GLU A 137 -1.72 -1.88 -4.98
CA GLU A 137 -2.41 -2.89 -5.79
C GLU A 137 -1.41 -3.90 -6.37
N GLY A 138 -0.18 -3.47 -6.68
CA GLY A 138 0.91 -4.35 -7.11
C GLY A 138 1.36 -5.32 -6.03
N SER A 139 1.43 -4.88 -4.77
CA SER A 139 1.86 -5.74 -3.65
C SER A 139 0.93 -6.93 -3.40
N ALA A 140 -0.35 -6.82 -3.78
CA ALA A 140 -1.31 -7.93 -3.70
C ALA A 140 -0.88 -9.12 -4.58
N LEU A 141 -0.18 -8.90 -5.69
CA LEU A 141 0.30 -9.97 -6.57
C LEU A 141 1.33 -10.86 -5.85
N GLY A 142 2.28 -10.25 -5.13
CA GLY A 142 3.24 -10.96 -4.28
C GLY A 142 2.57 -11.63 -3.08
N GLY A 143 1.53 -10.99 -2.53
CA GLY A 143 0.70 -11.52 -1.44
C GLY A 143 0.16 -12.93 -1.70
N ARG A 144 -0.12 -13.30 -2.96
CA ARG A 144 -0.58 -14.65 -3.33
C ARG A 144 0.44 -15.76 -3.02
N VAL A 145 1.73 -15.48 -3.17
CA VAL A 145 2.78 -16.45 -2.82
C VAL A 145 2.91 -16.53 -1.31
N ILE A 146 2.88 -15.36 -0.65
CA ILE A 146 3.00 -15.23 0.81
C ILE A 146 1.86 -15.96 1.52
N VAL A 147 0.60 -15.75 1.12
CA VAL A 147 -0.58 -16.31 1.81
C VAL A 147 -0.58 -17.83 1.83
N ARG A 148 -0.11 -18.47 0.75
CA ARG A 148 0.00 -19.93 0.69
C ARG A 148 0.96 -20.45 1.76
N ARG A 149 2.12 -19.81 1.88
CA ARG A 149 3.15 -20.17 2.87
C ARG A 149 2.68 -19.88 4.29
N LEU A 150 2.00 -18.76 4.51
CA LEU A 150 1.47 -18.40 5.82
C LEU A 150 0.42 -19.40 6.32
N ARG A 151 -0.46 -19.90 5.45
CA ARG A 151 -1.46 -20.94 5.82
C ARG A 151 -0.81 -22.26 6.20
N GLU A 152 0.37 -22.58 5.68
CA GLU A 152 1.14 -23.77 6.09
C GLU A 152 1.78 -23.58 7.47
N LEU A 153 2.29 -22.37 7.76
CA LEU A 153 3.04 -22.06 8.98
C LEU A 153 2.13 -21.72 10.18
N TYR A 154 1.01 -21.04 9.92
CA TYR A 154 0.06 -20.58 10.93
C TYR A 154 -1.38 -20.94 10.53
N PRO A 155 -1.71 -22.25 10.44
CA PRO A 155 -3.04 -22.70 9.97
C PRO A 155 -4.20 -22.19 10.84
N ASP A 156 -3.92 -21.86 12.10
CA ASP A 156 -4.90 -21.33 13.06
C ASP A 156 -5.14 -19.82 12.91
N LEU A 157 -4.39 -19.13 12.05
CA LEU A 157 -4.56 -17.69 11.80
C LEU A 157 -5.35 -17.43 10.54
N THR A 158 -6.07 -16.30 10.53
CA THR A 158 -6.62 -15.75 9.29
C THR A 158 -5.56 -14.90 8.59
N HIS A 159 -5.63 -14.87 7.26
CA HIS A 159 -4.68 -14.17 6.39
C HIS A 159 -5.41 -13.38 5.30
N HIS A 160 -6.54 -12.74 5.65
CA HIS A 160 -7.38 -11.98 4.73
C HIS A 160 -6.60 -10.90 3.97
N TYR A 161 -5.64 -10.24 4.63
CA TYR A 161 -4.82 -9.22 4.00
C TYR A 161 -3.99 -9.78 2.83
N TYR A 162 -3.20 -10.84 3.06
CA TYR A 162 -2.39 -11.44 1.99
C TYR A 162 -3.25 -12.22 0.96
N ALA A 163 -4.45 -12.66 1.36
CA ALA A 163 -5.40 -13.34 0.47
C ALA A 163 -6.04 -12.40 -0.57
N VAL A 164 -5.94 -11.08 -0.41
CA VAL A 164 -6.54 -10.13 -1.35
C VAL A 164 -6.01 -10.30 -2.79
N GLY A 165 -4.80 -10.84 -2.91
CA GLY A 165 -4.14 -11.20 -4.17
C GLY A 165 -4.72 -12.40 -4.92
N GLU A 166 -5.58 -13.21 -4.31
CA GLU A 166 -6.04 -14.48 -4.90
C GLU A 166 -6.94 -14.26 -6.12
N ASN A 167 -7.62 -13.10 -6.23
CA ASN A 167 -8.42 -12.69 -7.38
C ASN A 167 -7.71 -11.67 -8.31
N ALA A 168 -6.41 -11.40 -8.09
CA ALA A 168 -5.71 -10.24 -8.63
C ALA A 168 -5.36 -10.23 -10.14
N PRO A 169 -5.19 -11.34 -10.89
CA PRO A 169 -4.65 -11.25 -12.26
C PRO A 169 -5.55 -10.50 -13.26
N THR A 170 -6.88 -10.56 -13.07
CA THR A 170 -7.83 -9.84 -13.94
C THR A 170 -8.01 -8.39 -13.48
N SER A 171 -8.02 -8.14 -12.16
CA SER A 171 -8.11 -6.78 -11.63
C SER A 171 -6.84 -5.97 -11.90
N TRP A 172 -5.67 -6.60 -11.94
CA TRP A 172 -4.40 -5.91 -12.21
C TRP A 172 -4.31 -5.36 -13.64
N ARG A 173 -4.72 -6.12 -14.66
CA ARG A 173 -4.72 -5.61 -16.05
C ARG A 173 -5.71 -4.45 -16.23
N HIS A 174 -6.86 -4.53 -15.57
CA HIS A 174 -7.82 -3.42 -15.53
C HIS A 174 -7.21 -2.19 -14.85
N PHE A 175 -6.56 -2.38 -13.70
CA PHE A 175 -5.85 -1.31 -13.00
C PHE A 175 -4.78 -0.62 -13.89
N GLN A 176 -3.92 -1.41 -14.55
CA GLN A 176 -2.90 -0.89 -15.46
C GLN A 176 -3.51 -0.02 -16.57
N SER A 177 -4.65 -0.43 -17.11
CA SER A 177 -5.36 0.34 -18.15
C SER A 177 -5.91 1.68 -17.61
N LEU A 178 -6.38 1.71 -16.35
CA LEU A 178 -6.79 2.95 -15.70
C LEU A 178 -5.61 3.86 -15.40
N LEU A 179 -4.50 3.29 -14.95
CA LEU A 179 -3.26 3.99 -14.65
C LEU A 179 -2.68 4.67 -15.89
N ASP A 180 -2.64 3.98 -17.03
CA ASP A 180 -2.17 4.53 -18.30
C ASP A 180 -3.04 5.72 -18.77
N ARG A 181 -4.36 5.66 -18.54
CA ARG A 181 -5.27 6.77 -18.83
C ARG A 181 -5.09 7.95 -17.88
N ALA A 182 -4.79 7.67 -16.61
CA ALA A 182 -4.66 8.67 -15.57
C ALA A 182 -3.32 9.43 -15.62
N LEU A 183 -2.31 8.84 -16.25
CA LEU A 183 -0.94 9.37 -16.34
C LEU A 183 -0.50 9.49 -17.82
N PRO A 184 -1.13 10.38 -18.61
CA PRO A 184 -0.98 10.42 -20.06
C PRO A 184 0.30 11.11 -20.55
N ASP A 185 1.08 11.72 -19.66
CA ASP A 185 2.21 12.60 -19.99
C ASP A 185 3.42 12.35 -19.07
N GLU A 186 4.60 12.81 -19.48
CA GLU A 186 5.86 12.59 -18.74
C GLU A 186 5.82 13.19 -17.33
N ALA A 187 5.25 14.39 -17.17
CA ALA A 187 5.23 15.07 -15.88
C ALA A 187 4.36 14.33 -14.86
N SER A 188 3.17 13.86 -15.28
CA SER A 188 2.32 13.03 -14.41
C SER A 188 2.97 11.68 -14.09
N GLN A 189 3.65 11.05 -15.05
CA GLN A 189 4.39 9.81 -14.82
C GLN A 189 5.55 9.97 -13.84
N GLU A 190 6.34 11.04 -13.94
CA GLU A 190 7.44 11.34 -13.02
C GLU A 190 6.95 11.57 -11.58
N VAL A 191 5.87 12.35 -11.40
CA VAL A 191 5.28 12.58 -10.08
C VAL A 191 4.75 11.27 -9.48
N ALA A 192 4.07 10.45 -10.28
CA ALA A 192 3.63 9.13 -9.85
C ALA A 192 4.81 8.22 -9.47
N ALA A 193 5.91 8.24 -10.22
CA ALA A 193 7.10 7.45 -9.90
C ALA A 193 7.72 7.83 -8.56
N HIS A 194 7.87 9.13 -8.30
CA HIS A 194 8.35 9.60 -7.00
C HIS A 194 7.42 9.20 -5.85
N ALA A 195 6.11 9.29 -6.05
CA ALA A 195 5.15 8.86 -5.03
C ALA A 195 5.18 7.35 -4.79
N ALA A 196 5.31 6.55 -5.85
CA ALA A 196 5.49 5.10 -5.77
C ALA A 196 6.77 4.72 -5.00
N GLN A 197 7.91 5.37 -5.31
CA GLN A 197 9.17 5.17 -4.60
C GLN A 197 9.04 5.48 -3.10
N ARG A 198 8.36 6.58 -2.73
CA ARG A 198 8.07 6.89 -1.31
C ARG A 198 7.19 5.83 -0.66
N MET A 199 6.20 5.30 -1.38
CA MET A 199 5.34 4.23 -0.85
C MET A 199 6.14 2.94 -0.61
N PHE A 200 7.04 2.54 -1.53
CA PHE A 200 7.97 1.43 -1.29
C PHE A 200 8.83 1.66 -0.05
N ALA A 201 9.36 2.87 0.15
CA ALA A 201 10.14 3.20 1.34
C ALA A 201 9.32 3.05 2.63
N ARG A 202 8.04 3.47 2.63
CA ARG A 202 7.12 3.26 3.77
C ARG A 202 6.89 1.77 4.05
N PHE A 203 6.66 0.94 3.02
CA PHE A 203 6.55 -0.51 3.18
C PHE A 203 7.83 -1.14 3.75
N GLN A 204 8.99 -0.74 3.24
CA GLN A 204 10.28 -1.22 3.75
C GLN A 204 10.47 -0.91 5.24
N GLN A 205 10.01 0.26 5.71
CA GLN A 205 10.07 0.60 7.13
C GLN A 205 9.26 -0.38 7.98
N THR A 206 8.06 -0.78 7.54
CA THR A 206 7.23 -1.79 8.25
C THR A 206 7.89 -3.17 8.32
N LEU A 207 8.83 -3.47 7.41
CA LEU A 207 9.55 -4.75 7.33
C LEU A 207 10.92 -4.73 8.03
N LYS A 208 11.40 -3.55 8.43
CA LYS A 208 12.67 -3.38 9.17
C LYS A 208 12.49 -3.37 10.68
N ASP A 209 11.26 -3.11 11.15
CA ASP A 209 10.91 -3.05 12.56
C ASP A 209 9.95 -4.19 13.00
N PRO A 210 10.27 -5.48 12.74
CA PRO A 210 9.58 -6.54 13.45
C PRO A 210 10.12 -6.53 14.88
N ALA A 211 9.50 -5.68 15.73
CA ALA A 211 9.74 -5.50 17.16
C ALA A 211 11.05 -6.11 17.67
N ALA A 212 12.03 -5.24 17.94
CA ALA A 212 13.24 -5.57 18.69
C ALA A 212 12.90 -6.58 19.80
N HIS A 213 13.42 -7.80 19.64
CA HIS A 213 13.36 -8.81 20.68
C HIS A 213 14.12 -8.29 21.90
N ASP A 214 13.39 -7.98 22.97
CA ASP A 214 13.88 -8.03 24.34
C ASP A 214 12.93 -8.91 25.16
#